data_AF-A0A7X3MXJ3-F1
#
_entry.id   AF-A0A7X3MXJ3-F1
#
_cell.length_a   1.000
_cell.length_b   1.000
_cell.length_c   1.000
_cell.angle_alpha   90.00
_cell.angle_beta   90.00
_cell.angle_gamma   90.00
#
_symmetry.space_group_name_H-M   'P 1'
#
loop_
_entity.id
_entity.type
_entity.pdbx_description
1 polymer ?
#
loop_
_entity_poly.entity_id
_entity_poly.type
_entity_poly.pdbx_seq_one_letter_code
_entity_poly.pdbx_strand_id
1 'polypeptide(L)'
;MSSSHFIKSFSTSFGQSPHQYLVNLRLASAEKPLVETDLPLSHIAYVSGFSSQSHITATMRRYKLATPGEIRRRKEISPHYYERRQQLSYALCRKHMTECSKHQP
;
A
#
# COMPACT_ATOMS: atom_id res chain seq x y z
N MET A 1 1.13 -26.01 -5.07
CA MET A 1 0.38 -25.35 -3.97
C MET A 1 -0.92 -24.82 -4.54
N SER A 2 -2.08 -25.13 -3.95
CA SER A 2 -3.37 -24.60 -4.45
C SER A 2 -3.59 -23.15 -4.00
N SER A 3 -4.45 -22.40 -4.71
CA SER A 3 -4.77 -21.01 -4.35
C SER A 3 -5.28 -20.87 -2.92
N SER A 4 -6.11 -21.80 -2.46
CA SER A 4 -6.63 -21.80 -1.08
C SER A 4 -5.53 -22.05 -0.05
N HIS A 5 -4.59 -22.96 -0.34
CA HIS A 5 -3.44 -23.19 0.54
C HIS A 5 -2.54 -21.95 0.61
N PHE A 6 -2.29 -21.30 -0.53
CA PHE A 6 -1.53 -20.05 -0.57
C PHE A 6 -2.20 -18.92 0.25
N ILE A 7 -3.50 -18.69 0.04
CA ILE A 7 -4.24 -17.66 0.78
C ILE A 7 -4.16 -17.92 2.29
N LYS A 8 -4.33 -19.17 2.72
CA LYS A 8 -4.26 -19.55 4.14
C LYS A 8 -2.85 -19.32 4.69
N SER A 9 -1.82 -19.90 4.08
CA SER A 9 -0.44 -19.73 4.52
C SER A 9 -0.01 -18.25 4.54
N PHE A 10 -0.35 -17.49 3.50
CA PHE A 10 -0.05 -16.05 3.46
C PHE A 10 -0.76 -15.30 4.59
N SER A 11 -2.07 -15.53 4.77
CA SER A 11 -2.83 -14.81 5.79
C SER A 11 -2.34 -15.15 7.20
N THR A 12 -1.91 -16.40 7.43
CA THR A 12 -1.27 -16.82 8.69
C THR A 12 0.06 -16.10 8.91
N SER A 13 0.88 -15.92 7.88
CA SER A 13 2.19 -15.26 8.02
C SER A 13 2.11 -13.73 8.10
N PHE A 14 1.16 -13.09 7.43
CA PHE A 14 1.10 -11.63 7.27
C PHE A 14 -0.09 -10.97 7.99
N GLY A 15 -0.96 -11.75 8.64
CA GLY A 15 -2.12 -11.25 9.39
C GLY A 15 -3.22 -10.58 8.56
N GLN A 16 -3.11 -10.63 7.23
CA GLN A 16 -4.07 -10.05 6.30
C GLN A 16 -4.13 -10.85 5.00
N SER A 17 -5.24 -10.73 4.26
CA SER A 17 -5.37 -11.41 2.97
C SER A 17 -4.33 -10.91 1.95
N PRO A 18 -3.88 -11.75 1.01
CA PRO A 18 -2.98 -11.32 -0.07
C PRO A 18 -3.48 -10.10 -0.84
N HIS A 19 -4.80 -10.03 -1.08
CA HIS A 19 -5.42 -8.91 -1.77
C HIS A 19 -5.29 -7.60 -0.99
N GLN A 20 -5.58 -7.61 0.32
CA GLN A 20 -5.42 -6.42 1.16
C GLN A 20 -3.96 -5.96 1.22
N TYR A 21 -3.03 -6.92 1.36
CA TYR A 21 -1.60 -6.63 1.35
C TYR A 21 -1.18 -5.93 0.06
N LEU A 22 -1.57 -6.47 -1.09
CA LEU A 22 -1.24 -5.90 -2.40
C LEU A 22 -1.85 -4.51 -2.59
N VAL A 23 -3.10 -4.31 -2.18
CA VAL A 23 -3.75 -2.98 -2.21
C VAL A 23 -2.97 -1.97 -1.38
N ASN A 24 -2.53 -2.36 -0.17
CA ASN A 24 -1.75 -1.48 0.70
C ASN A 24 -0.39 -1.10 0.09
N LEU A 25 0.29 -2.05 -0.57
CA LEU A 25 1.54 -1.77 -1.29
C LEU A 25 1.32 -0.81 -2.46
N ARG A 26 0.29 -1.04 -3.28
CA ARG A 26 -0.05 -0.15 -4.41
C ARG A 26 -0.37 1.27 -3.96
N LEU A 27 -1.13 1.41 -2.88
CA LEU A 27 -1.41 2.69 -2.26
C LEU A 27 -0.14 3.39 -1.79
N ALA A 28 0.74 2.68 -1.08
CA ALA A 28 2.01 3.23 -0.60
C ALA A 28 2.92 3.69 -1.75
N SER A 29 2.93 2.95 -2.87
CA SER A 29 3.67 3.31 -4.08
C SER A 29 3.12 4.59 -4.75
N ALA A 30 1.81 4.80 -4.71
CA ALA A 30 1.17 5.96 -5.33
C ALA A 30 1.30 7.25 -4.51
N GLU A 31 1.49 7.15 -3.18
CA GLU A 31 1.56 8.31 -2.28
C GLU A 31 2.71 9.26 -2.66
N LYS A 32 3.91 8.74 -2.91
CA LYS A 32 5.09 9.53 -3.25
C LYS A 32 4.90 10.40 -4.53
N PRO A 33 4.58 9.83 -5.71
CA PRO A 33 4.39 10.63 -6.91
C PRO A 33 3.19 11.58 -6.85
N LEU A 34 2.17 11.30 -6.01
CA LEU A 34 1.09 12.26 -5.78
C LEU A 34 1.57 13.53 -5.09
N VAL A 35 2.55 13.41 -4.19
CA VAL A 35 3.09 14.53 -3.41
C VAL A 35 4.25 15.22 -4.14
N GLU A 36 5.08 14.47 -4.85
CA GLU A 36 6.32 15.02 -5.42
C GLU A 36 6.18 15.50 -6.86
N THR A 37 5.11 15.10 -7.56
CA THR A 37 4.99 15.37 -9.00
C THR A 37 3.61 15.89 -9.38
N ASP A 38 3.52 16.42 -10.60
CA ASP A 38 2.27 16.85 -11.23
C ASP A 38 1.83 15.88 -12.34
N LEU A 39 2.31 14.64 -12.32
CA LEU A 39 1.97 13.62 -13.32
C LEU A 39 0.44 13.42 -13.42
N PRO A 40 -0.13 13.05 -14.58
CA PRO A 40 -1.54 12.71 -14.65
C PRO A 40 -1.92 11.60 -13.66
N LEU A 41 -3.09 11.70 -13.01
CA LEU A 41 -3.55 10.69 -12.06
C LEU A 41 -3.71 9.30 -12.70
N SER A 42 -4.05 9.26 -13.99
CA SER A 42 -4.07 8.05 -14.81
C SER A 42 -2.69 7.39 -14.92
N HIS A 43 -1.63 8.19 -15.07
CA HIS A 43 -0.26 7.69 -15.14
C HIS A 43 0.18 7.14 -13.78
N ILE A 44 -0.10 7.86 -12.69
CA ILE A 44 0.18 7.39 -11.32
C ILE A 44 -0.57 6.08 -11.03
N ALA A 45 -1.82 5.97 -11.46
CA ALA A 45 -2.59 4.73 -11.32
C ALA A 45 -1.88 3.56 -12.01
N TYR A 46 -1.48 3.74 -13.27
CA TYR A 46 -0.79 2.71 -14.06
C TYR A 46 0.51 2.25 -13.40
N VAL A 47 1.42 3.17 -13.08
CA VAL A 47 2.74 2.81 -12.50
C VAL A 47 2.63 2.23 -11.09
N SER A 48 1.57 2.56 -10.35
CA SER A 48 1.29 2.00 -9.03
C SER A 48 0.47 0.70 -9.08
N GLY A 49 0.20 0.16 -10.27
CA GLY A 49 -0.48 -1.13 -10.45
C GLY A 49 -2.00 -1.09 -10.31
N PHE A 50 -2.64 0.08 -10.42
CA PHE A 50 -4.09 0.21 -10.52
C PHE A 50 -4.54 0.13 -11.99
N SER A 51 -5.71 -0.47 -12.21
CA SER A 51 -6.30 -0.62 -13.54
C SER A 51 -6.81 0.68 -14.15
N SER A 52 -7.10 1.70 -13.34
CA SER A 52 -7.58 3.00 -13.81
C SER A 52 -7.44 4.10 -12.75
N GLN A 53 -7.57 5.36 -13.18
CA GLN A 53 -7.66 6.52 -12.30
C GLN A 53 -8.84 6.42 -11.31
N SER A 54 -9.99 5.92 -11.77
CA SER A 54 -11.16 5.74 -10.90
C SER A 54 -10.91 4.67 -9.83
N HIS A 55 -10.19 3.60 -10.17
CA HIS A 55 -9.85 2.53 -9.23
C HIS A 55 -8.90 3.01 -8.13
N ILE A 56 -7.84 3.75 -8.45
CA ILE A 56 -6.98 4.34 -7.41
C ILE A 56 -7.76 5.35 -6.54
N THR A 57 -8.65 6.13 -7.14
CA THR A 57 -9.45 7.14 -6.41
C THR A 57 -10.38 6.48 -5.39
N ALA A 58 -11.14 5.47 -5.81
CA ALA A 58 -12.03 4.72 -4.93
C ALA A 58 -11.25 3.99 -3.82
N THR A 59 -10.11 3.40 -4.16
CA THR A 59 -9.28 2.68 -3.20
C THR A 59 -8.64 3.62 -2.19
N MET A 60 -8.09 4.75 -2.62
CA MET A 60 -7.56 5.76 -1.69
C MET A 60 -8.65 6.30 -0.76
N ARG A 61 -9.84 6.62 -1.29
CA ARG A 61 -10.95 7.07 -0.45
C ARG A 61 -11.32 6.03 0.62
N ARG A 62 -11.35 4.75 0.25
CA ARG A 62 -11.68 3.64 1.17
C ARG A 62 -10.62 3.41 2.24
N TYR A 63 -9.33 3.40 1.89
CA TYR A 63 -8.26 2.96 2.79
C TYR A 63 -7.47 4.11 3.43
N LYS A 64 -7.53 5.31 2.84
CA LYS A 64 -6.75 6.49 3.26
C LYS A 64 -7.64 7.65 3.68
N LEU A 65 -8.97 7.54 3.52
CA LEU A 65 -9.95 8.58 3.82
C LEU A 65 -9.64 9.91 3.11
N ALA A 66 -8.98 9.82 1.95
CA ALA A 66 -8.62 10.93 1.10
C ALA A 66 -8.52 10.45 -0.35
N THR A 67 -8.86 11.32 -1.29
CA THR A 67 -8.70 11.10 -2.73
C THR A 67 -7.30 11.53 -3.20
N PRO A 68 -6.82 11.04 -4.36
CA PRO A 68 -5.55 11.49 -4.93
C PRO A 68 -5.46 13.01 -5.11
N GLY A 69 -6.58 13.65 -5.49
CA GLY A 69 -6.67 15.10 -5.64
C GLY A 69 -6.58 15.86 -4.30
N GLU A 70 -7.21 15.34 -3.24
CA GLU A 70 -7.07 15.91 -1.89
C GLU A 70 -5.65 15.75 -1.35
N ILE A 71 -5.03 14.59 -1.56
CA ILE A 71 -3.62 14.35 -1.19
C ILE A 71 -2.70 15.36 -1.90
N ARG A 72 -2.93 15.62 -3.19
CA ARG A 72 -2.20 16.64 -3.95
C ARG A 72 -2.36 18.04 -3.41
N ARG A 73 -3.58 18.45 -3.07
CA ARG A 73 -3.82 19.77 -2.48
C ARG A 73 -3.22 19.89 -1.07
N ARG A 74 -3.15 18.79 -0.32
CA ARG A 74 -2.52 18.74 1.01
C ARG A 74 -0.99 18.85 1.01
N LYS A 75 -0.31 18.95 -0.15
CA LYS A 75 1.13 19.27 -0.23
C LYS A 75 1.51 20.49 0.64
N GLU A 76 0.56 21.37 0.92
CA GLU A 76 0.74 22.58 1.74
C GLU A 76 0.81 22.33 3.26
N ILE A 77 0.51 21.13 3.76
CA ILE A 77 0.43 20.83 5.21
C ILE A 77 1.34 19.64 5.58
N SER A 78 2.59 19.96 5.91
CA SER A 78 3.58 19.14 6.65
C SER A 78 4.19 17.88 5.96
N PRO A 79 5.49 17.94 5.56
CA PRO A 79 6.24 16.83 4.95
C PRO A 79 6.42 15.57 5.83
N HIS A 80 6.29 15.67 7.16
CA HIS A 80 6.61 14.57 8.08
C HIS A 80 5.51 13.46 8.15
N TYR A 81 4.34 13.65 7.55
CA TYR A 81 3.23 12.70 7.71
C TYR A 81 3.45 11.34 6.99
N TYR A 82 4.20 11.30 5.89
CA TYR A 82 4.35 10.08 5.06
C TYR A 82 5.38 9.08 5.60
N GLU A 83 6.51 9.55 6.11
CA GLU A 83 7.62 8.69 6.56
C GLU A 83 7.24 7.83 7.78
N ARG A 84 6.46 8.40 8.71
CA ARG A 84 6.07 7.73 9.95
C ARG A 84 5.06 6.58 9.71
N ARG A 85 4.30 6.63 8.60
CA ARG A 85 3.28 5.64 8.26
C ARG A 85 3.77 4.53 7.31
N GLN A 86 4.67 4.86 6.37
CA GLN A 86 5.34 3.83 5.55
C GLN A 86 6.23 2.91 6.40
N GLN A 87 6.84 3.42 7.47
CA GLN A 87 7.63 2.60 8.39
C GLN A 87 6.77 1.57 9.15
N LEU A 88 5.52 1.85 9.49
CA LEU A 88 4.66 0.89 10.22
C LEU A 88 4.24 -0.29 9.34
N SER A 89 3.90 -0.10 8.06
CA SER A 89 3.53 -1.24 7.18
C SER A 89 4.74 -2.08 6.74
N TYR A 90 5.89 -1.46 6.49
CA TYR A 90 7.12 -2.18 6.16
C TYR A 90 7.81 -2.81 7.38
N ALA A 91 7.74 -2.20 8.57
CA ALA A 91 8.31 -2.77 9.79
C ALA A 91 7.50 -3.98 10.29
N LEU A 92 6.17 -4.00 10.09
CA LEU A 92 5.35 -5.18 10.37
C LEU A 92 5.72 -6.36 9.45
N CYS A 93 6.04 -6.11 8.19
CA CYS A 93 6.56 -7.12 7.25
C CYS A 93 7.95 -7.64 7.66
N ARG A 94 8.85 -6.74 8.09
CA ARG A 94 10.22 -7.10 8.52
C ARG A 94 10.26 -7.87 9.84
N LYS A 95 9.45 -7.50 10.83
CA LYS A 95 9.40 -8.19 12.14
C LYS A 95 8.89 -9.63 12.01
N HIS A 96 7.89 -9.88 11.16
CA HIS A 96 7.38 -11.23 10.93
C HIS A 96 8.35 -12.13 10.13
N MET A 97 9.10 -11.58 9.16
CA MET A 97 10.12 -12.35 8.41
C MET A 97 11.28 -12.82 9.29
N THR A 98 11.71 -12.03 10.28
CA THR A 98 12.76 -12.44 11.24
C THR A 98 12.30 -13.49 12.25
N GLU A 99 10.98 -13.63 12.47
CA GLU A 99 10.42 -14.64 13.38
C GLU A 99 10.13 -15.98 12.69
N CYS A 100 9.71 -15.97 11.42
CA CYS A 100 9.54 -17.21 10.63
C CYS A 100 10.84 -17.99 10.44
N SER A 101 12.00 -17.33 10.40
CA SER A 101 13.30 -18.02 10.27
C SER A 101 13.74 -18.79 11.53
N LYS A 102 12.99 -18.70 12.65
CA LYS A 102 13.30 -19.38 13.92
C LYS A 102 12.43 -20.61 14.20
N HIS A 103 11.46 -20.93 13.34
CA HIS A 103 10.55 -22.07 13.51
C HIS A 103 10.43 -22.86 12.20
N GLN A 104 11.56 -23.28 11.65
CA GLN A 104 11.60 -24.25 10.57
C GLN A 104 12.27 -25.53 11.11
N PRO A 105 11.56 -26.68 11.19
CA PRO A 105 12.20 -27.96 11.43
C PRO A 105 13.06 -28.38 10.24
#